data_AF-A0A7C7PWZ3-F1
#
_entry.id   AF-A0A7C7PWZ3-F1
#
_cell.length_a   1.000
_cell.length_b   1.000
_cell.length_c   1.000
_cell.angle_alpha   90.00
_cell.angle_beta   90.00
_cell.angle_gamma   90.00
#
_symmetry.space_group_name_H-M   'P 1'
#
loop_
_entity.id
_entity.type
_entity.pdbx_description
1 polymer ?
#
loop_
_entity_poly.entity_id
_entity_poly.type
_entity_poly.pdbx_seq_one_letter_code
_entity_poly.pdbx_strand_id
1 'polypeptide(L)'
;MLTPQIVPPDILELQSVYIKILSIYKEVEDMIKLGIYKKGTSQIVDMVIEVYPLLVNYIKQRPEEYVSLKDSWQNLKELVDAIYKVAQKYNLNLKEIA
;
A
#
# COMPACT_ATOMS: atom_id res chain seq x y z
N MET A 1 10.15 14.74 13.08
CA MET A 1 10.20 13.27 12.92
C MET A 1 11.63 12.85 12.67
N LEU A 2 12.10 11.77 13.29
CA LEU A 2 13.49 11.26 13.13
C LEU A 2 13.68 10.41 11.87
N THR A 3 12.60 9.89 11.29
CA THR A 3 12.58 8.94 10.17
C THR A 3 13.49 9.31 8.99
N PRO A 4 13.47 10.56 8.46
CA PRO A 4 14.30 10.91 7.30
C PRO A 4 15.82 10.90 7.58
N GLN A 5 16.22 10.91 8.86
CA GLN A 5 17.63 10.98 9.26
C GLN A 5 18.25 9.59 9.50
N ILE A 6 17.41 8.55 9.62
CA ILE A 6 17.86 7.20 10.04
C ILE A 6 17.45 6.10 9.06
N VAL A 7 16.63 6.42 8.06
CA VAL A 7 16.13 5.46 7.06
C VAL A 7 16.76 5.75 5.70
N PRO A 8 17.25 4.73 4.97
CA PRO A 8 17.76 4.90 3.61
C PRO A 8 16.73 5.52 2.64
N PRO A 9 17.15 6.36 1.67
CA PRO A 9 16.23 7.07 0.77
C PRO A 9 15.32 6.16 -0.05
N ASP A 10 15.80 5.01 -0.50
CA ASP A 10 15.03 4.00 -1.23
C ASP A 10 13.88 3.45 -0.38
N ILE A 11 14.13 3.18 0.90
CA ILE A 11 13.09 2.73 1.83
C ILE A 11 12.06 3.83 2.11
N LEU A 12 12.48 5.10 2.17
CA LEU A 12 11.56 6.23 2.31
C LEU A 12 10.61 6.36 1.12
N GLU A 13 11.09 6.13 -0.10
CA GLU A 13 10.25 6.11 -1.30
C GLU A 13 9.20 4.99 -1.23
N LEU A 14 9.62 3.76 -0.85
CA LEU A 14 8.70 2.64 -0.67
C LEU A 14 7.67 2.90 0.43
N GLN A 15 8.09 3.53 1.54
CA GLN A 15 7.20 3.93 2.63
C GLN A 15 6.15 4.95 2.15
N SER A 16 6.55 5.92 1.32
CA SER A 16 5.63 6.91 0.75
C SER A 16 4.51 6.24 -0.06
N VAL A 17 4.86 5.26 -0.90
CA VAL A 17 3.87 4.49 -1.67
C VAL A 17 2.87 3.80 -0.74
N TYR A 18 3.35 3.09 0.28
CA TYR A 18 2.48 2.43 1.26
C TYR A 18 1.50 3.42 1.93
N ILE A 19 2.01 4.56 2.43
CA ILE A 19 1.20 5.56 3.13
C ILE A 19 0.14 6.15 2.19
N LYS A 20 0.50 6.49 0.96
CA LYS A 20 -0.42 7.10 0.00
C LYS A 20 -1.57 6.16 -0.36
N ILE A 21 -1.30 4.89 -0.65
CA ILE A 21 -2.36 3.92 -0.95
C ILE A 21 -3.27 3.70 0.25
N LEU A 22 -2.71 3.61 1.47
CA LEU A 22 -3.51 3.50 2.68
C LEU A 22 -4.39 4.73 2.90
N SER A 23 -3.88 5.93 2.62
CA SER A 23 -4.66 7.17 2.70
C SER A 23 -5.82 7.18 1.71
N ILE A 24 -5.57 6.80 0.45
CA ILE A 24 -6.63 6.71 -0.57
C ILE A 24 -7.70 5.71 -0.12
N TYR A 25 -7.31 4.54 0.40
CA TYR A 25 -8.28 3.57 0.92
C TYR A 25 -9.14 4.17 2.03
N LYS A 26 -8.53 4.87 2.99
CA LYS A 26 -9.25 5.50 4.11
C LYS A 26 -10.26 6.55 3.65
N GLU A 27 -9.95 7.31 2.60
CA GLU A 27 -10.88 8.31 2.04
C GLU A 27 -12.15 7.68 1.46
N VAL A 28 -12.07 6.47 0.92
CA VAL A 28 -13.19 5.76 0.28
C VAL A 28 -13.78 4.63 1.14
N GLU A 29 -13.18 4.37 2.30
CA GLU A 29 -13.51 3.24 3.18
C GLU A 29 -14.99 3.24 3.59
N ASP A 30 -15.53 4.40 3.98
CA ASP A 30 -16.92 4.53 4.40
C ASP A 30 -17.90 4.25 3.24
N MET A 31 -17.60 4.74 2.04
CA MET A 31 -18.42 4.48 0.86
C MET A 31 -18.45 2.99 0.49
N ILE A 32 -17.32 2.30 0.67
CA ILE A 32 -17.21 0.85 0.44
C ILE A 32 -18.03 0.10 1.50
N LYS A 33 -17.85 0.42 2.79
CA LYS A 33 -18.55 -0.24 3.91
C LYS A 33 -20.07 -0.07 3.84
N LEU A 34 -20.54 1.09 3.40
CA LEU A 34 -21.97 1.37 3.23
C LEU A 34 -22.55 0.77 1.93
N GLY A 35 -21.73 0.15 1.08
CA GLY A 35 -22.17 -0.45 -0.18
C GLY A 35 -22.58 0.57 -1.25
N ILE A 36 -22.16 1.83 -1.11
CA ILE A 36 -22.51 2.93 -2.02
C ILE A 36 -21.59 2.93 -3.25
N TYR A 37 -20.34 2.45 -3.09
CA TYR A 37 -19.39 2.37 -4.18
C TYR A 37 -19.73 1.26 -5.18
N LYS A 38 -19.76 1.61 -6.48
CA LYS A 38 -19.94 0.65 -7.58
C LYS A 38 -18.63 0.42 -8.31
N LYS A 39 -18.23 -0.85 -8.43
CA LYS A 39 -17.05 -1.26 -9.21
C LYS A 39 -17.09 -0.68 -10.63
N GLY A 40 -15.96 -0.18 -11.12
CA GLY A 40 -15.82 0.45 -12.44
C GLY A 40 -16.11 1.96 -12.46
N THR A 41 -16.55 2.56 -11.35
CA THR A 41 -16.78 4.02 -11.27
C THR A 41 -15.45 4.78 -11.22
N SER A 42 -14.41 4.17 -10.63
CA SER A 42 -13.06 4.75 -10.58
C SER A 42 -12.03 3.63 -10.54
N GLN A 43 -11.15 3.60 -11.53
CA GLN A 43 -10.06 2.62 -11.63
C GLN A 43 -9.13 2.68 -10.40
N ILE A 44 -8.92 3.88 -9.84
CA ILE A 44 -8.09 4.06 -8.65
C ILE A 44 -8.73 3.37 -7.45
N VAL A 45 -10.02 3.58 -7.24
CA VAL A 45 -10.73 2.97 -6.10
C VAL A 45 -10.82 1.46 -6.25
N ASP A 46 -11.08 0.97 -7.46
CA ASP A 46 -11.07 -0.47 -7.74
C ASP A 46 -9.70 -1.11 -7.46
N MET A 47 -8.61 -0.43 -7.87
CA MET A 47 -7.25 -0.87 -7.60
C MET A 47 -6.95 -0.88 -6.10
N VAL A 48 -7.33 0.18 -5.39
CA VAL A 48 -7.09 0.31 -3.94
C VAL A 48 -7.87 -0.73 -3.14
N ILE A 49 -9.08 -1.09 -3.57
CA ILE A 49 -9.85 -2.21 -3.00
C ILE A 49 -9.10 -3.54 -3.21
N GLU A 50 -8.53 -3.77 -4.39
CA GLU A 50 -7.75 -4.99 -4.67
C GLU A 50 -6.43 -5.03 -3.88
N VAL A 51 -5.80 -3.87 -3.63
CA VAL A 51 -4.52 -3.76 -2.90
C VAL A 51 -4.70 -3.83 -1.38
N TYR A 52 -5.82 -3.35 -0.83
CA TYR A 52 -5.99 -3.22 0.62
C TYR A 52 -5.69 -4.51 1.43
N PRO A 53 -6.11 -5.72 1.00
CA PRO A 53 -5.73 -6.96 1.68
C PRO A 53 -4.22 -7.17 1.80
N LEU A 54 -3.44 -6.75 0.79
CA LEU A 54 -1.97 -6.85 0.80
C LEU A 54 -1.37 -5.93 1.87
N LEU A 55 -1.86 -4.69 1.98
CA LEU A 55 -1.42 -3.73 2.99
C LEU A 55 -1.68 -4.27 4.41
N VAL A 56 -2.89 -4.80 4.62
CA VAL A 56 -3.30 -5.34 5.92
C VAL A 56 -2.46 -6.57 6.28
N ASN A 57 -2.20 -7.46 5.33
CA ASN A 57 -1.38 -8.65 5.57
C ASN A 57 0.08 -8.29 5.85
N TYR A 58 0.63 -7.22 5.24
CA TYR A 58 1.99 -6.77 5.51
C TYR A 58 2.20 -6.26 6.95
N ILE A 59 1.20 -5.56 7.53
CA ILE A 59 1.30 -5.04 8.90
C ILE A 59 0.99 -6.10 9.96
N LYS A 60 0.26 -7.16 9.60
CA LYS A 60 -0.07 -8.25 10.52
C LYS A 60 1.18 -9.06 10.84
N GLN A 61 1.47 -9.19 12.13
CA GLN A 61 2.57 -10.00 12.64
C GLN A 61 2.09 -10.72 13.91
N ARG A 62 2.45 -12.01 14.06
CA ARG A 62 2.14 -12.75 15.28
C ARG A 62 3.13 -12.39 16.40
N PRO A 63 2.75 -12.47 17.69
CA PRO A 63 3.65 -12.16 18.80
C PRO A 63 4.96 -12.97 18.81
N GLU A 64 4.90 -14.22 18.37
CA GLU A 64 6.03 -15.14 18.28
C GLU A 64 6.86 -14.99 16.99
N GLU A 65 6.42 -14.17 16.04
CA GLU A 65 7.08 -13.99 14.75
C GLU A 65 8.18 -12.95 14.86
N TYR A 66 9.41 -13.33 14.53
CA TYR A 66 10.54 -12.42 14.46
C TYR A 66 10.80 -12.01 13.00
N VAL A 67 10.92 -10.69 12.79
CA VAL A 67 11.30 -10.10 11.50
C VAL A 67 12.46 -9.16 11.77
N SER A 68 13.60 -9.41 11.13
CA SER A 68 14.74 -8.49 11.24
C SER A 68 14.45 -7.18 10.48
N LEU A 69 15.19 -6.11 10.78
CA LEU A 69 15.04 -4.85 10.03
C LEU A 69 15.32 -5.03 8.52
N LYS A 70 16.29 -5.87 8.17
CA LYS A 70 16.61 -6.17 6.77
C LYS A 70 15.46 -6.88 6.08
N ASP A 71 14.86 -7.87 6.76
CA ASP A 71 13.73 -8.61 6.23
C ASP A 71 12.48 -7.73 6.11
N SER A 72 12.27 -6.80 7.05
CA SER A 72 11.13 -5.88 6.96
C SER A 72 11.26 -4.92 5.77
N TRP A 73 12.47 -4.45 5.45
CA TRP A 73 12.73 -3.67 4.23
C TRP A 73 12.49 -4.49 2.96
N GLN A 74 12.91 -5.75 2.95
CA GLN A 74 12.66 -6.65 1.83
C GLN A 74 11.15 -6.92 1.65
N ASN A 75 10.43 -7.18 2.73
CA ASN A 75 8.97 -7.37 2.72
C ASN A 75 8.24 -6.12 2.22
N LEU A 76 8.68 -4.92 2.61
CA LEU A 76 8.12 -3.67 2.11
C LEU A 76 8.32 -3.52 0.60
N LYS A 77 9.51 -3.86 0.11
CA LYS A 77 9.81 -3.85 -1.33
C LYS A 77 8.91 -4.82 -2.09
N GLU A 78 8.76 -6.05 -1.60
CA GLU A 78 7.89 -7.05 -2.21
C GLU A 78 6.42 -6.64 -2.23
N LEU A 79 5.94 -6.00 -1.15
CA LEU A 79 4.62 -5.41 -1.10
C LEU A 79 4.45 -4.35 -2.20
N VAL A 80 5.39 -3.41 -2.29
CA VAL A 80 5.33 -2.32 -3.27
C VAL A 80 5.41 -2.86 -4.71
N ASP A 81 6.24 -3.88 -4.96
CA ASP A 81 6.29 -4.58 -6.26
C ASP A 81 4.95 -5.25 -6.60
N ALA A 82 4.26 -5.85 -5.61
CA ALA A 82 2.92 -6.38 -5.80
C ALA A 82 1.90 -5.27 -6.12
N ILE A 83 1.98 -4.13 -5.44
CA ILE A 83 1.15 -2.95 -5.71
C ILE A 83 1.38 -2.46 -7.15
N TYR A 84 2.63 -2.40 -7.63
CA TYR A 84 2.94 -2.05 -9.01
C TYR A 84 2.30 -3.00 -10.02
N LYS A 85 2.33 -4.31 -9.78
CA LYS A 85 1.67 -5.30 -10.64
C LYS A 85 0.16 -5.10 -10.70
N VAL A 86 -0.48 -4.80 -9.56
CA VAL A 86 -1.92 -4.52 -9.53
C VAL A 86 -2.23 -3.22 -10.26
N ALA A 87 -1.48 -2.14 -10.05
CA ALA A 87 -1.73 -0.88 -10.77
C ALA A 87 -1.58 -1.02 -12.29
N GLN A 88 -0.61 -1.81 -12.77
CA GLN A 88 -0.45 -2.09 -14.20
C GLN A 88 -1.69 -2.77 -14.81
N LYS A 89 -2.34 -3.67 -14.07
CA LYS A 89 -3.61 -4.31 -14.48
C LYS A 89 -4.74 -3.30 -14.69
N TYR A 90 -4.72 -2.18 -13.95
CA TYR A 90 -5.70 -1.09 -14.08
C TYR A 90 -5.24 0.03 -15.01
N ASN A 91 -4.11 -0.15 -15.73
CA ASN A 91 -3.48 0.88 -16.58
C ASN A 91 -3.15 2.18 -15.83
N LEU A 92 -2.87 2.08 -14.51
CA LEU A 92 -2.54 3.22 -13.67
C LEU A 92 -1.02 3.38 -13.51
N ASN A 93 -0.54 4.62 -13.60
CA ASN A 93 0.84 4.95 -13.27
C ASN A 93 0.94 5.32 -11.78
N LEU A 94 1.46 4.41 -10.96
CA LEU A 94 1.65 4.67 -9.54
C LEU A 94 2.60 5.84 -9.26
N LYS A 95 3.52 6.22 -10.15
CA LYS A 95 4.36 7.42 -9.94
C LYS A 95 3.58 8.73 -10.02
N GLU A 96 2.40 8.72 -10.62
CA GLU A 96 1.50 9.88 -10.72
C GLU A 96 0.47 9.89 -9.58
N ILE A 97 0.29 8.76 -8.90
CA ILE A 97 -0.63 8.58 -7.76
C ILE A 97 0.14 8.61 -6.42
N ALA A 98 1.43 8.22 -6.44
CA ALA A 98 2.31 8.04 -5.28
C ALA A 98 3.41 9.09 -5.15
#